data_AF-R7MEY5-F1
#
_entry.id   AF-R7MEY5-F1
#
_cell.length_a   1.000
_cell.length_b   1.000
_cell.length_c   1.000
_cell.angle_alpha   90.00
_cell.angle_beta   90.00
_cell.angle_gamma   90.00
#
_symmetry.space_group_name_H-M   'P 1'
#
loop_
_entity.id
_entity.type
_entity.pdbx_description
1 polymer ?
#
loop_
_entity_poly.entity_id
_entity_poly.type
_entity_poly.pdbx_seq_one_letter_code
_entity_poly.pdbx_strand_id
1 'polypeptide(L)'
;MLNLCGGGETLLPPEVPSIVKACLETGNYVTIVTNGTLTNRFEEISTFPSELKERLFIKFSFQYLELKRTNQLTSFINNVKLMKDNKVSFSIEITPNDELVPFIEEIKNLSMDSFGALPHITIARLNTDPEIPILTKYSKEEYKKIWSTFGSPMFEFKLPLYNEKRTEFCHAGEWSFCTNINTGEVNQCYRGDLLGNIYDNIDKPLKLKPIGHKCKEPHCYNAHSFLLFGDIEDFSYITYADIRNRVCTDGSEWLQPKMKEFLNSKLTEANKKCFITRLIGYFRHTKEEKA
;
A
#
# COMPACT_ATOMS: atom_id res chain seq x y z
N MET A 1 9.45 1.68 5.53
CA MET A 1 8.86 2.24 4.29
C MET A 1 7.86 3.30 4.67
N LEU A 2 7.85 4.44 3.99
CA LEU A 2 6.88 5.50 4.19
C LEU A 2 5.97 5.56 2.95
N ASN A 3 4.68 5.33 3.13
CA ASN A 3 3.71 5.37 2.03
C ASN A 3 2.87 6.65 2.10
N LEU A 4 3.17 7.60 1.22
CA LEU A 4 2.50 8.88 1.11
C LEU A 4 1.28 8.76 0.20
N CYS A 5 0.10 9.05 0.75
CA CYS A 5 -1.17 9.05 0.04
C CYS A 5 -2.05 10.18 0.57
N GLY A 6 -2.37 11.14 -0.30
CA GLY A 6 -3.37 12.16 -0.02
C GLY A 6 -4.79 11.62 -0.15
N GLY A 7 -5.76 12.32 0.44
CA GLY A 7 -7.18 12.11 0.14
C GLY A 7 -7.57 12.58 -1.27
N GLY A 8 -6.75 13.46 -1.85
CA GLY A 8 -6.79 13.88 -3.25
C GLY A 8 -5.45 13.58 -3.94
N GLU A 9 -4.97 14.50 -4.78
CA GLU A 9 -3.66 14.33 -5.43
C GLU A 9 -2.50 14.57 -4.44
N THR A 10 -1.71 13.53 -4.19
CA THR A 10 -0.59 13.55 -3.23
C THR A 10 0.49 14.56 -3.59
N LEU A 11 0.78 14.78 -4.88
CA LEU A 11 1.80 15.73 -5.32
C LEU A 11 1.29 17.17 -5.49
N LEU A 12 0.03 17.43 -5.11
CA LEU A 12 -0.55 18.76 -5.20
C LEU A 12 0.14 19.78 -4.28
N PRO A 13 0.38 19.49 -2.98
CA PRO A 13 1.09 20.41 -2.11
C PRO A 13 2.56 20.56 -2.54
N PRO A 14 3.09 21.79 -2.63
CA PRO A 14 4.44 22.04 -3.15
C PRO A 14 5.56 21.49 -2.28
N GLU A 15 5.31 21.21 -1.01
CA GLU A 15 6.29 20.72 -0.05
C GLU A 15 6.57 19.21 -0.24
N VAL A 16 5.66 18.47 -0.86
CA VAL A 16 5.73 16.99 -0.90
C VAL A 16 7.02 16.47 -1.54
N PRO A 17 7.51 16.98 -2.68
CA PRO A 17 8.81 16.57 -3.22
C PRO A 17 9.97 16.79 -2.23
N SER A 18 9.99 17.91 -1.50
CA SER A 18 11.02 18.19 -0.50
C SER A 18 10.94 17.23 0.70
N ILE A 19 9.74 16.90 1.15
CA ILE A 19 9.50 15.92 2.22
C ILE A 19 9.97 14.53 1.77
N VAL A 20 9.61 14.11 0.55
CA VAL A 20 10.06 12.84 -0.04
C VAL A 20 11.58 12.77 -0.06
N LYS A 21 12.25 13.83 -0.53
CA LYS A 21 13.71 13.89 -0.59
C LYS A 21 14.34 13.75 0.80
N ALA A 22 13.86 14.51 1.79
CA ALA A 22 14.36 14.44 3.17
C ALA A 22 14.16 13.02 3.77
N CYS A 23 13.01 12.38 3.52
CA CYS A 23 12.78 11.01 3.93
C CYS A 23 13.76 10.02 3.25
N LEU A 24 14.05 10.19 1.97
CA LEU A 24 15.02 9.35 1.26
C LEU A 24 16.46 9.54 1.77
N GLU A 25 16.84 10.78 2.10
CA GLU A 25 18.17 11.15 2.64
C GLU A 25 18.44 10.54 4.01
N THR A 26 17.39 10.29 4.82
CA THR A 26 17.49 9.56 6.09
C THR A 26 17.57 8.04 5.92
N GLY A 27 17.67 7.55 4.68
CA GLY A 27 17.81 6.12 4.36
C GLY A 27 16.49 5.37 4.20
N ASN A 28 15.35 6.04 4.32
CA ASN A 28 14.05 5.39 4.18
C ASN A 28 13.74 5.00 2.73
N TYR A 29 12.87 4.00 2.58
CA TYR A 29 12.15 3.72 1.34
C TYR A 29 10.84 4.50 1.33
N VAL A 30 10.55 5.18 0.23
CA VAL A 30 9.38 6.06 0.10
C VAL A 30 8.50 5.61 -1.05
N THR A 31 7.19 5.62 -0.82
CA THR A 31 6.17 5.45 -1.85
C THR A 31 5.30 6.67 -1.98
N ILE A 32 5.01 7.02 -3.23
CA ILE A 32 4.06 8.07 -3.57
C ILE A 32 2.90 7.43 -4.32
N VAL A 33 1.69 7.57 -3.78
CA VAL A 33 0.44 7.24 -4.47
C VAL A 33 -0.09 8.49 -5.16
N THR A 34 -0.23 8.49 -6.48
CA THR A 34 -0.59 9.71 -7.25
C THR A 34 -1.53 9.37 -8.40
N ASN A 35 -2.32 10.33 -8.87
CA ASN A 35 -3.09 10.25 -10.12
C ASN A 35 -2.21 10.49 -11.35
N GLY A 36 -0.94 10.88 -11.19
CA GLY A 36 0.03 10.98 -12.28
C GLY A 36 -0.09 12.20 -13.19
N THR A 37 -0.86 13.24 -12.81
CA THR A 37 -1.20 14.34 -13.72
C THR A 37 -0.27 15.57 -13.66
N LEU A 38 0.50 15.75 -12.58
CA LEU A 38 1.32 16.95 -12.36
C LEU A 38 2.77 16.78 -12.87
N THR A 39 3.00 17.03 -14.16
CA THR A 39 4.31 16.83 -14.82
C THR A 39 5.47 17.55 -14.15
N ASN A 40 5.29 18.82 -13.74
CA ASN A 40 6.32 19.59 -13.07
C ASN A 40 6.85 18.92 -11.78
N ARG A 41 6.00 18.15 -11.08
CA ARG A 41 6.40 17.40 -9.88
C ARG A 41 7.28 16.20 -10.22
N PHE A 42 6.97 15.52 -11.31
CA PHE A 42 7.79 14.41 -11.80
C PHE A 42 9.12 14.90 -12.36
N GLU A 43 9.15 16.05 -13.02
CA GLU A 43 10.40 16.71 -13.44
C GLU A 43 11.28 17.03 -12.23
N GLU A 44 10.72 17.64 -11.19
CA GLU A 44 11.43 17.91 -9.94
C GLU A 44 12.00 16.63 -9.31
N ILE A 45 11.17 15.60 -9.13
CA ILE A 45 11.57 14.30 -8.57
C ILE A 45 12.64 13.62 -9.44
N SER A 46 12.60 13.78 -10.76
CA SER A 46 13.57 13.16 -11.69
C SER A 46 14.99 13.67 -11.45
N THR A 47 15.14 14.90 -10.93
CA THR A 47 16.43 15.51 -10.61
C THR A 47 17.08 14.94 -9.35
N PHE A 48 16.38 14.10 -8.57
CA PHE A 48 16.95 13.50 -7.38
C PHE A 48 18.17 12.63 -7.72
N PRO A 49 19.20 12.58 -6.85
CA PRO A 49 20.33 11.68 -7.02
C PRO A 49 19.88 10.23 -7.22
N SER A 50 20.57 9.49 -8.08
CA SER A 50 20.22 8.10 -8.44
C SER A 50 20.07 7.19 -7.20
N GLU A 51 20.95 7.36 -6.21
CA GLU A 51 20.93 6.61 -4.95
C GLU A 51 19.65 6.81 -4.11
N LEU A 52 18.97 7.95 -4.26
CA LEU A 52 17.68 8.21 -3.64
C LEU A 52 16.55 7.59 -4.48
N LYS A 53 16.63 7.72 -5.82
CA LYS A 53 15.64 7.17 -6.76
C LYS A 53 15.51 5.65 -6.67
N GLU A 54 16.58 4.93 -6.37
CA GLU A 54 16.53 3.47 -6.15
C GLU A 54 15.65 3.05 -4.97
N ARG A 55 15.40 3.94 -4.00
CA ARG A 55 14.53 3.73 -2.84
C ARG A 55 13.16 4.40 -2.97
N LEU A 56 12.86 4.96 -4.15
CA LEU A 56 11.59 5.60 -4.47
C LEU A 56 10.70 4.65 -5.30
N PHE A 57 9.45 4.54 -4.90
CA PHE A 57 8.41 3.81 -5.61
C PHE A 57 7.20 4.70 -5.90
N ILE A 58 6.71 4.70 -7.13
CA ILE A 58 5.51 5.47 -7.53
C ILE A 58 4.36 4.52 -7.86
N LYS A 59 3.25 4.63 -7.14
CA LYS A 59 1.99 3.98 -7.48
C LYS A 59 1.14 4.98 -8.27
N PHE A 60 1.01 4.75 -9.57
CA PHE A 60 0.13 5.52 -10.44
C PHE A 60 -1.30 4.97 -10.38
N SER A 61 -2.25 5.83 -10.04
CA SER A 61 -3.68 5.54 -10.02
C SER A 61 -4.25 5.83 -11.40
N PHE A 62 -4.48 4.78 -12.19
CA PHE A 62 -4.88 4.93 -13.58
C PHE A 62 -6.39 5.14 -13.70
N GLN A 63 -6.83 6.36 -13.41
CA GLN A 63 -8.23 6.79 -13.49
C GLN A 63 -8.64 7.06 -14.95
N TYR A 64 -8.69 6.00 -15.75
CA TYR A 64 -8.79 6.08 -17.21
C TYR A 64 -9.89 7.01 -17.73
N LEU A 65 -11.14 6.86 -17.24
CA LEU A 65 -12.27 7.69 -17.70
C LEU A 65 -12.07 9.17 -17.36
N GLU A 66 -11.54 9.46 -16.17
CA GLU A 66 -11.30 10.84 -15.74
C GLU A 66 -10.18 11.48 -16.56
N LEU A 67 -9.07 10.75 -16.77
CA LEU A 67 -7.97 11.21 -17.62
C LEU A 67 -8.41 11.46 -19.08
N LYS A 68 -9.34 10.65 -19.60
CA LYS A 68 -9.94 10.86 -20.92
C LYS A 68 -10.85 12.09 -20.93
N ARG A 69 -11.68 12.26 -19.90
CA ARG A 69 -12.59 13.42 -19.74
C ARG A 69 -11.84 14.74 -19.60
N THR A 70 -10.71 14.76 -18.90
CA THR A 70 -9.88 15.96 -18.67
C THR A 70 -8.77 16.14 -19.71
N ASN A 71 -8.68 15.25 -20.71
CA ASN A 71 -7.63 15.25 -21.74
C ASN A 71 -6.20 15.17 -21.19
N GLN A 72 -6.01 14.46 -20.07
CA GLN A 72 -4.73 14.30 -19.36
C GLN A 72 -4.06 12.94 -19.60
N LEU A 73 -4.65 12.08 -20.44
CA LEU A 73 -4.14 10.72 -20.68
C LEU A 73 -2.69 10.73 -21.21
N THR A 74 -2.38 11.61 -22.16
CA THR A 74 -1.01 11.76 -22.70
C THR A 74 -0.03 12.21 -21.62
N SER A 75 -0.40 13.20 -20.79
CA SER A 75 0.45 13.66 -19.68
C SER A 75 0.70 12.55 -18.68
N PHE A 76 -0.33 11.78 -18.32
CA PHE A 76 -0.19 10.59 -17.46
C PHE A 76 0.82 9.60 -18.01
N ILE A 77 0.69 9.23 -19.30
CA ILE A 77 1.59 8.28 -19.97
C ILE A 77 3.03 8.80 -19.97
N ASN A 78 3.22 10.09 -20.30
CA ASN A 78 4.53 10.71 -20.34
C ASN A 78 5.18 10.77 -18.95
N ASN A 79 4.41 11.03 -17.90
CA ASN A 79 4.91 11.05 -16.53
C ASN A 79 5.33 9.66 -16.04
N VAL A 80 4.59 8.61 -16.40
CA VAL A 80 4.99 7.22 -16.13
C VAL A 80 6.30 6.90 -16.85
N LYS A 81 6.41 7.24 -18.14
CA LYS A 81 7.64 7.03 -18.93
C LYS A 81 8.83 7.80 -18.34
N LEU A 82 8.64 9.06 -17.94
CA LEU A 82 9.66 9.87 -17.30
C LEU A 82 10.24 9.20 -16.05
N MET A 83 9.39 8.60 -15.20
CA MET A 83 9.83 7.84 -14.02
C MET A 83 10.55 6.54 -14.39
N LYS A 84 10.04 5.80 -15.40
CA LYS A 84 10.71 4.60 -15.94
C LYS A 84 12.12 4.92 -16.46
N ASP A 85 12.25 5.97 -17.27
CA ASP A 85 13.51 6.40 -17.88
C ASP A 85 14.52 6.86 -16.81
N ASN A 86 14.02 7.41 -15.71
CA ASN A 86 14.83 7.79 -14.54
C ASN A 86 15.12 6.66 -13.55
N LYS A 87 14.83 5.40 -13.91
CA LYS A 87 15.05 4.22 -13.08
C LYS A 87 14.39 4.35 -11.70
N VAL A 88 13.19 4.93 -11.67
CA VAL A 88 12.33 4.91 -10.47
C VAL A 88 11.42 3.69 -10.56
N SER A 89 11.27 2.97 -9.45
CA SER A 89 10.34 1.83 -9.43
C SER A 89 8.91 2.34 -9.48
N PHE A 90 8.02 1.64 -10.18
CA PHE A 90 6.63 2.07 -10.25
C PHE A 90 5.65 0.90 -10.31
N SER A 91 4.37 1.23 -10.17
CA SER A 91 3.28 0.33 -10.55
C SER A 91 2.11 1.17 -11.05
N ILE A 92 1.29 0.57 -11.92
CA ILE A 92 0.08 1.19 -12.42
C ILE A 92 -1.09 0.36 -11.90
N GLU A 93 -2.05 1.02 -11.26
CA GLU A 93 -3.18 0.36 -10.63
C GLU A 93 -4.50 1.02 -11.02
N ILE A 94 -5.46 0.18 -11.42
CA ILE A 94 -6.85 0.58 -11.67
C ILE A 94 -7.71 0.12 -10.49
N THR A 95 -8.51 1.05 -9.98
CA THR A 95 -9.66 0.73 -9.13
C THR A 95 -10.85 0.40 -10.03
N PRO A 96 -11.35 -0.86 -10.00
CA PRO A 96 -12.53 -1.26 -10.76
C PRO A 96 -13.71 -0.31 -10.59
N ASN A 97 -14.41 -0.04 -11.67
CA ASN A 97 -15.71 0.61 -11.68
C ASN A 97 -16.53 -0.08 -12.78
N ASP A 98 -17.82 -0.30 -12.56
CA ASP A 98 -18.72 -0.91 -13.53
C ASP A 98 -18.76 -0.10 -14.85
N GLU A 99 -18.56 1.22 -14.80
CA GLU A 99 -18.47 2.09 -15.98
C GLU A 99 -17.21 1.85 -16.83
N LEU A 100 -16.16 1.25 -16.26
CA LEU A 100 -14.94 0.89 -16.98
C LEU A 100 -15.08 -0.38 -17.81
N VAL A 101 -16.08 -1.22 -17.53
CA VAL A 101 -16.26 -2.54 -18.18
C VAL A 101 -16.28 -2.45 -19.71
N PRO A 102 -17.00 -1.50 -20.34
CA PRO A 102 -16.99 -1.35 -21.80
C PRO A 102 -15.62 -0.96 -22.39
N PHE A 103 -14.70 -0.47 -21.58
CA PHE A 103 -13.39 0.06 -22.00
C PHE A 103 -12.22 -0.87 -21.68
N ILE A 104 -12.48 -2.08 -21.14
CA ILE A 104 -11.42 -3.00 -20.71
C ILE A 104 -10.42 -3.30 -21.82
N GLU A 105 -10.89 -3.61 -23.04
CA GLU A 105 -9.98 -3.93 -24.15
C GLU A 105 -9.21 -2.70 -24.66
N GLU A 106 -9.83 -1.52 -24.68
CA GLU A 106 -9.14 -0.26 -25.00
C GLU A 106 -8.01 0.01 -23.99
N ILE A 107 -8.31 -0.16 -22.69
CA ILE A 107 -7.35 0.03 -21.60
C ILE A 107 -6.20 -0.97 -21.71
N LYS A 108 -6.48 -2.25 -22.00
CA LYS A 108 -5.44 -3.27 -22.16
C LYS A 108 -4.51 -2.94 -23.31
N ASN A 109 -5.05 -2.64 -24.49
CA ASN A 109 -4.25 -2.29 -25.67
C ASN A 109 -3.37 -1.07 -25.37
N LEU A 110 -3.96 0.00 -24.86
CA LEU A 110 -3.23 1.20 -24.47
C LEU A 110 -2.11 0.90 -23.44
N SER A 111 -2.39 0.04 -22.46
CA SER A 111 -1.44 -0.30 -21.40
C SER A 111 -0.26 -1.12 -21.92
N MET A 112 -0.53 -2.08 -22.81
CA MET A 112 0.53 -2.86 -23.46
C MET A 112 1.42 -1.96 -24.31
N ASP A 113 0.81 -1.06 -25.10
CA ASP A 113 1.55 -0.14 -25.98
C ASP A 113 2.35 0.92 -25.19
N SER A 114 1.80 1.42 -24.08
CA SER A 114 2.38 2.55 -23.35
C SER A 114 3.31 2.15 -22.21
N PHE A 115 3.00 1.03 -21.53
CA PHE A 115 3.64 0.62 -20.28
C PHE A 115 4.33 -0.75 -20.38
N GLY A 116 4.14 -1.46 -21.50
CA GLY A 116 4.71 -2.79 -21.75
C GLY A 116 4.08 -3.92 -20.95
N ALA A 117 3.12 -3.62 -20.07
CA ALA A 117 2.41 -4.60 -19.25
C ALA A 117 1.04 -4.06 -18.80
N LEU A 118 0.15 -4.98 -18.41
CA LEU A 118 -1.17 -4.64 -17.92
C LEU A 118 -1.13 -4.06 -16.48
N PRO A 119 -1.99 -3.07 -16.18
CA PRO A 119 -2.13 -2.53 -14.83
C PRO A 119 -2.55 -3.62 -13.84
N HIS A 120 -2.21 -3.40 -12.58
CA HIS A 120 -2.79 -4.16 -11.48
C HIS A 120 -4.21 -3.71 -11.21
N ILE A 121 -5.06 -4.66 -10.88
CA ILE A 121 -6.44 -4.42 -10.50
C ILE A 121 -6.56 -4.55 -8.99
N THR A 122 -7.09 -3.50 -8.35
CA THR A 122 -7.44 -3.50 -6.93
C THR A 122 -8.93 -3.82 -6.75
N ILE A 123 -9.54 -3.42 -5.63
CA ILE A 123 -10.96 -3.66 -5.38
C ILE A 123 -11.60 -2.36 -4.90
N ALA A 124 -12.66 -1.95 -5.60
CA ALA A 124 -13.49 -0.83 -5.20
C ALA A 124 -14.43 -1.20 -4.05
N ARG A 125 -14.73 -0.23 -3.19
CA ARG A 125 -15.40 -0.43 -1.91
C ARG A 125 -16.53 0.54 -1.72
N LEU A 126 -17.63 0.06 -1.17
CA LEU A 126 -18.68 0.92 -0.67
C LEU A 126 -18.34 1.35 0.77
N ASN A 127 -17.53 2.41 0.90
CA ASN A 127 -17.04 2.86 2.21
C ASN A 127 -18.14 3.44 3.13
N THR A 128 -19.32 3.75 2.59
CA THR A 128 -20.47 4.22 3.38
C THR A 128 -21.18 3.08 4.12
N ASP A 129 -20.93 1.83 3.73
CA ASP A 129 -21.49 0.65 4.37
C ASP A 129 -20.51 0.13 5.44
N PRO A 130 -20.96 -0.16 6.68
CA PRO A 130 -20.11 -0.69 7.75
C PRO A 130 -19.36 -1.98 7.40
N GLU A 131 -19.90 -2.83 6.54
CA GLU A 131 -19.30 -4.10 6.09
C GLU A 131 -18.28 -3.91 4.95
N ILE A 132 -18.24 -2.72 4.35
CA ILE A 132 -17.31 -2.33 3.29
C ILE A 132 -17.33 -3.32 2.10
N PRO A 133 -18.51 -3.70 1.57
CA PRO A 133 -18.58 -4.66 0.47
C PRO A 133 -17.92 -4.12 -0.79
N ILE A 134 -17.68 -5.02 -1.76
CA ILE A 134 -17.19 -4.65 -3.08
C ILE A 134 -18.21 -3.71 -3.75
N LEU A 135 -17.75 -2.56 -4.23
CA LEU A 135 -18.58 -1.60 -4.96
C LEU A 135 -18.77 -2.06 -6.40
N THR A 136 -19.83 -2.82 -6.64
CA THR A 136 -20.20 -3.30 -7.98
C THR A 136 -21.66 -3.76 -8.01
N LYS A 137 -22.28 -3.70 -9.18
CA LYS A 137 -23.59 -4.31 -9.46
C LYS A 137 -23.51 -5.79 -9.82
N TYR A 138 -22.32 -6.31 -10.13
CA TYR A 138 -22.10 -7.69 -10.55
C TYR A 138 -22.05 -8.65 -9.36
N SER A 139 -22.38 -9.93 -9.59
CA SER A 139 -22.07 -10.98 -8.61
C SER A 139 -20.55 -11.11 -8.41
N LYS A 140 -20.11 -11.74 -7.30
CA LYS A 140 -18.69 -11.94 -7.01
C LYS A 140 -18.00 -12.74 -8.12
N GLU A 141 -18.68 -13.73 -8.68
CA GLU A 141 -18.23 -14.60 -9.78
C GLU A 141 -18.08 -13.83 -11.09
N GLU A 142 -19.07 -13.02 -11.46
CA GLU A 142 -19.01 -12.16 -12.65
C GLU A 142 -17.93 -11.10 -12.51
N TYR A 143 -17.87 -10.42 -11.35
CA TYR A 143 -16.85 -9.45 -11.02
C TYR A 143 -15.45 -10.08 -11.14
N LYS A 144 -15.25 -11.28 -10.58
CA LYS A 144 -14.01 -12.03 -10.74
C LYS A 144 -13.69 -12.27 -12.21
N LYS A 145 -14.65 -12.79 -12.99
CA LYS A 145 -14.46 -13.11 -14.41
C LYS A 145 -14.09 -11.89 -15.25
N ILE A 146 -14.69 -10.73 -15.00
CA ILE A 146 -14.43 -9.48 -15.72
C ILE A 146 -12.98 -9.02 -15.44
N TRP A 147 -12.62 -8.90 -14.18
CA TRP A 147 -11.38 -8.26 -13.76
C TRP A 147 -10.16 -9.19 -13.76
N SER A 148 -10.35 -10.51 -13.67
CA SER A 148 -9.25 -11.48 -13.78
C SER A 148 -8.58 -11.48 -15.15
N THR A 149 -9.22 -10.90 -16.17
CA THR A 149 -8.64 -10.81 -17.52
C THR A 149 -7.39 -9.93 -17.61
N PHE A 150 -7.08 -9.16 -16.56
CA PHE A 150 -5.81 -8.42 -16.43
C PHE A 150 -4.66 -9.27 -15.88
N GLY A 151 -4.92 -10.50 -15.43
CA GLY A 151 -3.93 -11.37 -14.78
C GLY A 151 -3.21 -10.63 -13.64
N SER A 152 -3.96 -9.95 -12.78
CA SER A 152 -3.45 -9.09 -11.71
C SER A 152 -3.21 -9.93 -10.44
N PRO A 153 -1.96 -10.16 -10.02
CA PRO A 153 -1.69 -10.91 -8.78
C PRO A 153 -2.25 -10.19 -7.54
N MET A 154 -2.31 -8.85 -7.59
CA MET A 154 -2.98 -8.06 -6.55
C MET A 154 -4.46 -8.39 -6.43
N PHE A 155 -5.15 -8.54 -7.56
CA PHE A 155 -6.58 -8.83 -7.57
C PHE A 155 -6.84 -10.24 -7.01
N GLU A 156 -6.04 -11.20 -7.46
CA GLU A 156 -6.09 -12.59 -7.01
C GLU A 156 -5.80 -12.72 -5.52
N PHE A 157 -4.85 -11.94 -4.99
CA PHE A 157 -4.57 -11.90 -3.56
C PHE A 157 -5.70 -11.24 -2.76
N LYS A 158 -6.24 -10.11 -3.21
CA LYS A 158 -7.21 -9.32 -2.42
C LYS A 158 -8.62 -9.90 -2.44
N LEU A 159 -9.08 -10.45 -3.56
CA LEU A 159 -10.48 -10.84 -3.74
C LEU A 159 -10.97 -11.88 -2.71
N PRO A 160 -10.19 -12.92 -2.35
CA PRO A 160 -10.59 -13.86 -1.32
C PRO A 160 -10.65 -13.24 0.08
N LEU A 161 -9.94 -12.14 0.33
CA LEU A 161 -9.85 -11.52 1.66
C LEU A 161 -11.01 -10.57 1.97
N TYR A 162 -11.84 -10.24 0.98
CA TYR A 162 -13.02 -9.42 1.18
C TYR A 162 -14.08 -10.15 1.96
N ASN A 163 -14.61 -9.47 2.98
CA ASN A 163 -15.55 -9.99 3.98
C ASN A 163 -14.96 -11.10 4.86
N GLU A 164 -13.63 -11.30 4.84
CA GLU A 164 -12.94 -12.25 5.71
C GLU A 164 -12.28 -11.55 6.90
N LYS A 165 -13.00 -11.52 8.02
CA LYS A 165 -12.51 -10.89 9.26
C LYS A 165 -11.22 -11.55 9.73
N ARG A 166 -10.24 -10.71 10.09
CA ARG A 166 -8.99 -11.17 10.71
C ARG A 166 -9.13 -11.24 12.22
N THR A 167 -8.71 -12.37 12.78
CA THR A 167 -8.77 -12.71 14.21
C THR A 167 -7.39 -13.07 14.78
N GLU A 168 -6.41 -13.24 13.90
CA GLU A 168 -5.00 -13.43 14.22
C GLU A 168 -4.43 -12.20 14.94
N PHE A 169 -3.27 -12.36 15.58
CA PHE A 169 -2.61 -11.23 16.23
C PHE A 169 -2.05 -10.28 15.17
N CYS A 170 -2.53 -9.03 15.16
CA CYS A 170 -2.06 -7.99 14.24
C CYS A 170 -1.13 -6.99 14.94
N HIS A 171 0.10 -6.88 14.43
CA HIS A 171 1.17 -5.99 14.88
C HIS A 171 1.03 -4.54 14.38
N ALA A 172 0.00 -4.23 13.60
CA ALA A 172 -0.31 -2.83 13.23
C ALA A 172 -0.49 -1.99 14.50
N GLY A 173 0.13 -0.82 14.54
CA GLY A 173 0.31 0.04 15.71
C GLY A 173 1.61 -0.18 16.49
N GLU A 174 2.36 -1.23 16.17
CA GLU A 174 3.72 -1.49 16.68
C GLU A 174 4.75 -1.53 15.54
N TRP A 175 4.50 -2.34 14.50
CA TRP A 175 5.42 -2.46 13.35
C TRP A 175 5.08 -1.53 12.18
N SER A 176 3.81 -1.13 12.09
CA SER A 176 3.28 -0.19 11.11
C SER A 176 2.30 0.76 11.79
N PHE A 177 2.05 1.94 11.22
CA PHE A 177 1.03 2.86 11.73
C PHE A 177 0.62 3.86 10.64
N CYS A 178 -0.52 4.53 10.84
CA CYS A 178 -1.01 5.57 9.95
C CYS A 178 -0.79 6.93 10.59
N THR A 179 -0.07 7.82 9.90
CA THR A 179 0.18 9.19 10.36
C THR A 179 -0.53 10.19 9.47
N ASN A 180 -1.29 11.10 10.06
CA ASN A 180 -1.77 12.28 9.36
C ASN A 180 -0.68 13.36 9.41
N ILE A 181 -0.02 13.62 8.28
CA ILE A 181 1.09 14.59 8.23
C ILE A 181 0.60 16.02 8.49
N ASN A 182 -0.66 16.34 8.23
CA ASN A 182 -1.19 17.68 8.50
C ASN A 182 -1.38 17.93 10.00
N THR A 183 -1.91 16.96 10.74
CA THR A 183 -2.20 17.12 12.19
C THR A 183 -1.08 16.58 13.08
N GLY A 184 -0.25 15.66 12.58
CA GLY A 184 0.75 14.90 13.33
C GLY A 184 0.17 13.67 14.05
N GLU A 185 -1.14 13.45 13.99
CA GLU A 185 -1.79 12.33 14.68
C GLU A 185 -1.34 10.98 14.12
N VAL A 186 -1.07 10.04 15.02
CA VAL A 186 -0.66 8.67 14.71
C VAL A 186 -1.70 7.70 15.23
N ASN A 187 -2.22 6.86 14.34
CA ASN A 187 -3.19 5.80 14.66
C ASN A 187 -2.58 4.43 14.38
N GLN A 188 -3.02 3.41 15.11
CA GLN A 188 -2.53 2.03 14.90
C GLN A 188 -2.77 1.53 13.46
N CYS A 189 -3.94 1.86 12.91
CA CYS A 189 -4.40 1.50 11.57
C CYS A 189 -5.61 2.41 11.22
N TYR A 190 -6.30 2.16 10.11
CA TYR A 190 -7.45 2.95 9.65
C TYR A 190 -8.62 3.04 10.65
N ARG A 191 -8.92 1.95 11.37
CA ARG A 191 -9.90 1.92 12.48
C ARG A 191 -9.25 1.56 13.82
N GLY A 192 -7.99 1.94 14.00
CA GLY A 192 -7.22 1.73 15.21
C GLY A 192 -7.46 2.80 16.28
N ASP A 193 -6.82 2.62 17.45
CA ASP A 193 -6.77 3.65 18.47
C ASP A 193 -5.71 4.73 18.13
N LEU A 194 -5.89 5.95 18.63
CA LEU A 194 -4.88 7.02 18.57
C LEU A 194 -3.70 6.68 19.49
N LEU A 195 -2.48 6.71 18.94
CA LEU A 195 -1.23 6.43 19.65
C LEU A 195 -0.53 7.69 20.17
N GLY A 196 -0.82 8.85 19.57
CA GLY A 196 -0.25 10.14 19.95
C GLY A 196 -0.11 11.08 18.76
N ASN A 197 0.73 12.09 18.90
CA ASN A 197 1.02 13.08 17.86
C ASN A 197 2.54 13.29 17.75
N ILE A 198 3.08 13.21 16.52
CA ILE A 198 4.53 13.37 16.27
C ILE A 198 5.03 14.81 16.43
N TYR A 199 4.14 15.80 16.47
CA TYR A 199 4.49 17.21 16.66
C TYR A 199 4.48 17.66 18.11
N ASP A 200 3.90 16.87 19.02
CA ASP A 200 3.83 17.25 20.45
C ASP A 200 5.21 17.32 21.10
N ASN A 201 6.07 16.33 20.84
CA ASN A 201 7.45 16.30 21.30
C ASN A 201 8.28 15.31 20.45
N ILE A 202 9.15 15.84 19.59
CA ILE A 202 9.96 15.05 18.66
C ILE A 202 11.06 14.22 19.35
N ASP A 203 11.45 14.58 20.56
CA ASP A 203 12.49 13.88 21.34
C ASP A 203 11.91 12.72 22.17
N LYS A 204 10.58 12.62 22.22
CA LYS A 204 9.88 11.60 23.01
C LYS A 204 9.37 10.47 22.12
N PRO A 205 9.68 9.19 22.42
CA PRO A 205 9.16 8.09 21.64
C PRO A 205 7.63 7.97 21.77
N LEU A 206 6.99 7.58 20.66
CA LEU A 206 5.57 7.23 20.66
C LEU A 206 5.32 6.00 21.53
N LYS A 207 4.17 5.98 22.21
CA LYS A 207 3.71 4.80 22.95
C LYS A 207 3.00 3.85 21.98
N LEU A 208 3.82 3.06 21.27
CA LEU A 208 3.33 2.09 20.31
C LEU A 208 2.55 0.96 21.00
N LYS A 209 1.53 0.44 20.29
CA LYS A 209 0.66 -0.62 20.79
C LYS A 209 0.05 -1.36 19.60
N PRO A 210 0.09 -2.69 19.55
CA PRO A 210 -0.52 -3.45 18.47
C PRO A 210 -2.06 -3.45 18.54
N ILE A 211 -2.72 -3.62 17.39
CA ILE A 211 -4.16 -3.94 17.31
C ILE A 211 -4.45 -5.26 18.05
N GLY A 212 -3.53 -6.22 17.98
CA GLY A 212 -3.68 -7.55 18.57
C GLY A 212 -4.85 -8.32 17.93
N HIS A 213 -5.65 -9.01 18.73
CA HIS A 213 -6.79 -9.82 18.26
C HIS A 213 -8.11 -9.04 18.13
N LYS A 214 -8.08 -7.71 18.28
CA LYS A 214 -9.30 -6.88 18.42
C LYS A 214 -9.53 -5.97 17.21
N CYS A 215 -9.25 -6.47 16.01
CA CYS A 215 -9.49 -5.71 14.79
C CYS A 215 -10.98 -5.33 14.67
N LYS A 216 -11.25 -4.03 14.53
CA LYS A 216 -12.60 -3.45 14.41
C LYS A 216 -13.12 -3.47 12.97
N GLU A 217 -12.26 -3.76 12.00
CA GLU A 217 -12.68 -3.86 10.60
C GLU A 217 -13.45 -5.16 10.32
N PRO A 218 -14.37 -5.16 9.33
CA PRO A 218 -15.02 -6.38 8.83
C PRO A 218 -14.04 -7.27 8.07
N HIS A 219 -13.02 -6.69 7.43
CA HIS A 219 -11.89 -7.37 6.80
C HIS A 219 -10.70 -6.40 6.68
N CYS A 220 -9.49 -6.86 6.38
CA CYS A 220 -8.32 -5.97 6.37
C CYS A 220 -8.38 -4.92 5.24
N TYR A 221 -8.60 -3.65 5.61
CA TYR A 221 -8.82 -2.54 4.67
C TYR A 221 -7.73 -2.43 3.59
N ASN A 222 -6.46 -2.48 4.00
CA ASN A 222 -5.32 -2.51 3.07
C ASN A 222 -4.55 -3.82 3.18
N ALA A 223 -5.28 -4.94 3.09
CA ALA A 223 -4.74 -6.30 3.16
C ALA A 223 -3.43 -6.49 2.39
N HIS A 224 -3.42 -6.04 1.13
CA HIS A 224 -2.27 -6.11 0.25
C HIS A 224 -1.00 -5.42 0.77
N SER A 225 -1.10 -4.37 1.58
CA SER A 225 0.08 -3.76 2.22
C SER A 225 0.34 -4.43 3.57
N PHE A 226 -0.60 -4.32 4.52
CA PHE A 226 -0.34 -4.76 5.91
C PHE A 226 0.00 -6.25 6.00
N LEU A 227 -0.75 -7.11 5.29
CA LEU A 227 -0.55 -8.56 5.40
C LEU A 227 0.68 -9.03 4.63
N LEU A 228 0.97 -8.42 3.47
CA LEU A 228 2.16 -8.80 2.69
C LEU A 228 3.45 -8.21 3.24
N PHE A 229 3.40 -7.12 4.01
CA PHE A 229 4.53 -6.68 4.83
C PHE A 229 4.65 -7.45 6.15
N GLY A 230 3.61 -8.17 6.58
CA GLY A 230 3.70 -9.09 7.71
C GLY A 230 3.23 -8.53 9.05
N ASP A 231 2.29 -7.58 9.06
CA ASP A 231 1.61 -7.18 10.31
C ASP A 231 0.84 -8.34 10.94
N ILE A 232 0.49 -9.37 10.16
CA ILE A 232 0.10 -10.68 10.66
C ILE A 232 1.20 -11.66 10.23
N GLU A 233 1.84 -12.29 11.21
CA GLU A 233 2.92 -13.25 10.97
C GLU A 233 2.42 -14.47 10.18
N ASP A 234 3.29 -15.04 9.35
CA ASP A 234 3.05 -16.26 8.57
C ASP A 234 1.75 -16.27 7.75
N PHE A 235 1.22 -15.09 7.42
CA PHE A 235 -0.05 -14.95 6.70
C PHE A 235 0.02 -15.46 5.25
N SER A 236 1.13 -15.18 4.55
CA SER A 236 1.31 -15.58 3.15
C SER A 236 2.79 -15.69 2.77
N TYR A 237 3.07 -16.63 1.87
CA TYR A 237 4.40 -16.83 1.28
C TYR A 237 4.74 -15.82 0.17
N ILE A 238 3.72 -15.20 -0.46
CA ILE A 238 3.96 -14.17 -1.47
C ILE A 238 4.39 -12.86 -0.80
N THR A 239 5.09 -12.01 -1.54
CA THR A 239 5.62 -10.74 -1.06
C THR A 239 4.86 -9.54 -1.63
N TYR A 240 5.17 -8.35 -1.13
CA TYR A 240 4.60 -7.14 -1.71
C TYR A 240 5.13 -6.89 -3.13
N ALA A 241 6.35 -7.33 -3.44
CA ALA A 241 6.90 -7.27 -4.79
C ALA A 241 6.06 -8.10 -5.78
N ASP A 242 5.60 -9.30 -5.39
CA ASP A 242 4.84 -10.21 -6.26
C ASP A 242 3.54 -9.57 -6.78
N ILE A 243 2.90 -8.72 -5.96
CA ILE A 243 1.66 -8.05 -6.33
C ILE A 243 1.86 -6.65 -6.95
N ARG A 244 3.09 -6.14 -6.97
CA ARG A 244 3.41 -4.80 -7.49
C ARG A 244 4.20 -4.86 -8.79
N ASN A 245 5.01 -5.88 -8.99
CA ASN A 245 5.87 -5.98 -10.15
C ASN A 245 5.11 -6.42 -11.39
N ARG A 246 5.63 -6.03 -12.55
CA ARG A 246 5.31 -6.61 -13.87
C ARG A 246 6.59 -6.75 -14.65
N VAL A 247 6.66 -7.81 -15.45
CA VAL A 247 7.63 -7.96 -16.53
C VAL A 247 7.00 -7.38 -17.79
N CYS A 248 7.67 -6.43 -18.42
CA CYS A 248 7.28 -5.81 -19.67
C CYS A 248 7.58 -6.74 -20.86
N THR A 249 6.96 -6.45 -22.01
CA THR A 249 7.18 -7.17 -23.27
C THR A 249 8.64 -7.19 -23.75
N ASP A 250 9.44 -6.20 -23.36
CA ASP A 250 10.88 -6.10 -23.65
C ASP A 250 11.77 -6.81 -22.62
N GLY A 251 11.18 -7.48 -21.62
CA GLY A 251 11.88 -8.14 -20.52
C GLY A 251 12.30 -7.20 -19.38
N SER A 252 12.08 -5.88 -19.49
CA SER A 252 12.29 -4.95 -18.37
C SER A 252 11.24 -5.17 -17.28
N GLU A 253 11.52 -4.71 -16.06
CA GLU A 253 10.59 -4.81 -14.94
C GLU A 253 10.16 -3.43 -14.44
N TRP A 254 8.96 -3.36 -13.86
CA TRP A 254 8.46 -2.14 -13.22
C TRP A 254 9.20 -1.81 -11.91
N LEU A 255 9.66 -2.82 -11.17
CA LEU A 255 10.47 -2.63 -9.97
C LEU A 255 11.96 -2.68 -10.31
N GLN A 256 12.71 -1.69 -9.83
CA GLN A 256 14.17 -1.72 -9.89
C GLN A 256 14.74 -2.67 -8.83
N PRO A 257 15.95 -3.24 -9.04
CA PRO A 257 16.48 -4.32 -8.19
C PRO A 257 16.44 -4.04 -6.68
N LYS A 258 16.91 -2.86 -6.26
CA LYS A 258 16.99 -2.49 -4.83
C LYS A 258 15.61 -2.32 -4.17
N MET A 259 14.67 -1.69 -4.86
CA MET A 259 13.29 -1.61 -4.40
C MET A 259 12.65 -3.00 -4.38
N LYS A 260 12.85 -3.81 -5.43
CA LYS A 260 12.30 -5.17 -5.53
C LYS A 260 12.79 -6.05 -4.38
N GLU A 261 14.08 -6.00 -4.06
CA GLU A 261 14.66 -6.68 -2.90
C GLU A 261 13.99 -6.23 -1.59
N PHE A 262 13.87 -4.92 -1.37
CA PHE A 262 13.20 -4.39 -0.19
C PHE A 262 11.73 -4.84 -0.11
N LEU A 263 10.99 -4.81 -1.22
CA LEU A 263 9.58 -5.24 -1.27
C LEU A 263 9.39 -6.76 -1.17
N ASN A 264 10.48 -7.54 -1.24
CA ASN A 264 10.48 -8.98 -0.94
C ASN A 264 10.66 -9.28 0.55
N SER A 265 11.14 -8.32 1.34
CA SER A 265 11.32 -8.47 2.79
C SER A 265 9.99 -8.39 3.56
N LYS A 266 9.98 -8.92 4.78
CA LYS A 266 8.88 -8.83 5.75
C LYS A 266 9.28 -8.03 6.99
N LEU A 267 8.31 -7.38 7.63
CA LEU A 267 8.49 -6.68 8.91
C LEU A 267 8.99 -7.60 10.01
N THR A 268 8.67 -8.89 9.95
CA THR A 268 9.17 -9.92 10.88
C THR A 268 10.68 -10.10 10.85
N GLU A 269 11.35 -9.76 9.74
CA GLU A 269 12.81 -9.82 9.60
C GLU A 269 13.48 -8.62 10.27
N ALA A 270 12.78 -7.47 10.30
CA ALA A 270 13.31 -6.20 10.84
C ALA A 270 12.89 -5.91 12.29
N ASN A 271 11.82 -6.56 12.79
CA ASN A 271 11.27 -6.31 14.12
C ASN A 271 11.46 -7.50 15.07
N LYS A 272 11.69 -7.21 16.36
CA LYS A 272 11.78 -8.24 17.39
C LYS A 272 10.38 -8.80 17.70
N LYS A 273 10.28 -10.13 17.83
CA LYS A 273 9.02 -10.79 18.20
C LYS A 273 8.58 -10.39 19.61
N CYS A 274 7.33 -9.93 19.73
CA CYS A 274 6.71 -9.68 21.03
C CYS A 274 6.19 -11.00 21.60
N PHE A 275 7.00 -11.67 22.44
CA PHE A 275 6.49 -12.79 23.23
C PHE A 275 5.62 -12.25 24.36
N ILE A 276 4.30 -12.22 24.16
CA ILE A 276 3.39 -12.13 25.31
C ILE A 276 3.45 -13.48 26.02
N THR A 277 4.40 -13.64 26.94
CA THR A 277 4.35 -14.71 27.93
C THR A 277 3.14 -14.40 28.81
N ARG A 278 2.03 -15.12 28.60
CA ARG A 278 1.01 -15.26 29.65
C ARG A 278 1.72 -15.86 30.85
N LEU A 279 2.14 -15.03 31.79
CA LEU A 279 2.42 -15.45 33.16
C LEU A 279 1.09 -15.98 33.72
N ILE A 280 0.81 -17.27 33.50
CA ILE A 280 -0.18 -18.02 34.25
C ILE A 280 0.47 -18.22 35.62
N GLY A 281 0.33 -17.23 36.50
CA GLY A 281 0.70 -17.35 37.89
C GLY A 281 -0.18 -18.40 38.56
N TYR A 282 0.32 -19.64 38.66
CA TYR A 282 -0.22 -20.64 39.56
C TYR A 282 0.12 -20.21 40.99
N PHE A 283 -0.79 -19.50 41.66
CA PHE A 283 -0.74 -19.38 43.12
C PHE A 283 -1.10 -20.75 43.72
N ARG A 284 -0.10 -21.60 43.95
CA ARG A 284 -0.23 -22.71 44.90
C ARG A 284 -0.07 -22.14 46.30
N HIS A 285 -1.17 -22.03 47.03
CA HIS A 285 -1.13 -21.86 48.47
C HIS A 285 -0.64 -23.18 49.08
N THR A 286 0.65 -23.27 49.40
CA THR A 286 1.15 -24.24 50.39
C THR A 286 1.33 -23.49 51.69
N LYS A 287 0.34 -23.60 52.59
CA LYS A 287 0.62 -23.44 54.02
C LYS A 287 1.23 -24.75 54.49
N GLU A 288 2.55 -24.74 54.66
CA GLU A 288 3.24 -25.74 55.44
C GLU A 288 2.77 -25.65 56.89
N GLU A 289 2.33 -26.79 57.41
CA GLU A 289 2.28 -27.08 58.83
C GLU A 289 3.68 -26.96 59.44
N LYS A 290 3.84 -26.16 60.49
CA LYS A 290 4.84 -26.42 61.54
C LYS A 290 4.37 -25.96 62.92
N ALA A 291 4.35 -26.96 63.80
CA ALA A 291 4.35 -26.96 65.28
C ALA A 291 3.07 -26.50 65.99
#